data_AF-A0AAE3WAK8-F1
#
_entry.id   AF-A0AAE3WAK8-F1
#
_cell.length_a   1.000
_cell.length_b   1.000
_cell.length_c   1.000
_cell.angle_alpha   90.00
_cell.angle_beta   90.00
_cell.angle_gamma   90.00
#
_symmetry.space_group_name_H-M   'P 1'
#
loop_
_entity.id
_entity.type
_entity.pdbx_description
1 polymer ?
#
loop_
_entity_poly.entity_id
_entity_poly.type
_entity_poly.pdbx_seq_one_letter_code
_entity_poly.pdbx_strand_id
1 'polypeptide(L)'
;MAGAITIRPARFADLDAIIALSRRTHAAHQARNPKDFDEPDGNAWHERALRAAFPRYLPNRRAADTLHLAECDGAFAGYLHFMPFFQGKGRAAQVLFVNVNDIGVTEPYQGRGIGRALLAALQEHLAGEHVPYIMATVWTGNEASQRLFETCGFVVSSRNFRLYPGDAPEGAARPVLRRPKPDRTGLVFVLLAAVFFAFFAVLAWLER
;
A
#
# COMPACT_ATOMS: atom_id res chain seq x y z
N MET A 1 -17.72 -28.78 -8.56
CA MET A 1 -18.43 -27.52 -8.30
C MET A 1 -17.52 -26.65 -7.45
N ALA A 2 -17.29 -25.40 -7.81
CA ALA A 2 -16.48 -24.50 -6.98
C ALA A 2 -17.26 -24.20 -5.70
N GLY A 3 -16.61 -24.38 -4.55
CA GLY A 3 -17.17 -24.08 -3.24
C GLY A 3 -17.68 -22.65 -3.11
N ALA A 4 -18.63 -22.41 -2.21
CA ALA A 4 -19.15 -21.07 -1.98
C ALA A 4 -18.04 -20.16 -1.44
N ILE A 5 -17.75 -19.06 -2.15
CA ILE A 5 -16.78 -18.05 -1.74
C ILE A 5 -17.54 -16.96 -0.97
N THR A 6 -17.06 -16.62 0.22
CA THR A 6 -17.60 -15.51 1.03
C THR A 6 -16.48 -14.54 1.35
N ILE A 7 -16.72 -13.26 1.10
CA ILE A 7 -15.80 -12.19 1.48
C ILE A 7 -16.40 -11.43 2.65
N ARG A 8 -15.60 -11.17 3.68
CA ARG A 8 -16.02 -10.42 4.87
C ARG A 8 -14.88 -9.57 5.41
N PRO A 9 -15.17 -8.54 6.21
CA PRO A 9 -14.15 -7.90 7.02
C PRO A 9 -13.40 -8.92 7.90
N ALA A 10 -12.09 -8.75 7.98
CA ALA A 10 -11.26 -9.57 8.86
C ALA A 10 -11.52 -9.21 10.33
N ARG A 11 -11.49 -10.22 11.18
CA ARG A 11 -11.62 -10.13 12.63
C ARG A 11 -10.26 -10.36 13.26
N PHE A 12 -10.08 -9.92 14.49
CA PHE A 12 -8.82 -10.13 15.21
C PHE A 12 -8.44 -11.62 15.31
N ALA A 13 -9.42 -12.52 15.44
CA ALA A 13 -9.21 -13.96 15.45
C ALA A 13 -8.63 -14.53 14.13
N ASP A 14 -8.73 -13.79 13.02
CA ASP A 14 -8.20 -14.21 11.73
C ASP A 14 -6.71 -13.83 11.55
N LEU A 15 -6.18 -12.97 12.44
CA LEU A 15 -4.87 -12.33 12.28
C LEU A 15 -3.73 -13.32 12.13
N ASP A 16 -3.71 -14.39 12.91
CA ASP A 16 -2.63 -15.39 12.85
C ASP A 16 -2.60 -16.12 11.51
N ALA A 17 -3.77 -16.46 10.95
CA ALA A 17 -3.87 -17.09 9.63
C ALA A 17 -3.39 -16.14 8.51
N ILE A 18 -3.74 -14.85 8.62
CA ILE A 18 -3.32 -13.81 7.69
C ILE A 18 -1.80 -13.61 7.74
N ILE A 19 -1.23 -13.46 8.94
CA ILE A 19 0.23 -13.32 9.13
C ILE A 19 0.95 -14.55 8.59
N ALA A 20 0.44 -15.76 8.84
CA ALA A 20 1.03 -16.99 8.33
C ALA A 20 1.03 -17.04 6.80
N LEU A 21 -0.05 -16.62 6.13
CA LEU A 21 -0.09 -16.54 4.68
C LEU A 21 0.85 -15.43 4.15
N SER A 22 0.84 -14.24 4.75
CA SER A 22 1.74 -13.14 4.38
C SER A 22 3.20 -13.55 4.43
N ARG A 23 3.63 -14.22 5.51
CA ARG A 23 5.01 -14.71 5.67
C ARG A 23 5.39 -15.72 4.58
N ARG A 24 4.48 -16.66 4.23
CA ARG A 24 4.74 -17.63 3.15
C ARG A 24 4.87 -16.93 1.79
N THR A 25 3.98 -15.99 1.50
CA THR A 25 4.04 -15.20 0.26
C THR A 25 5.34 -14.40 0.16
N HIS A 26 5.73 -13.73 1.25
CA HIS A 26 6.99 -12.99 1.33
C HIS A 26 8.19 -13.91 1.08
N ALA A 27 8.28 -15.07 1.75
CA ALA A 27 9.36 -16.03 1.53
C ALA A 27 9.43 -16.53 0.08
N ALA A 28 8.27 -16.80 -0.54
CA ALA A 28 8.20 -17.18 -1.95
C ALA A 28 8.63 -16.06 -2.90
N HIS A 29 8.30 -14.80 -2.59
CA HIS A 29 8.78 -13.64 -3.33
C HIS A 29 10.29 -13.44 -3.18
N GLN A 30 10.82 -13.57 -1.96
CA GLN A 30 12.26 -13.48 -1.69
C GLN A 30 13.05 -14.56 -2.43
N ALA A 31 12.54 -15.79 -2.50
CA ALA A 31 13.19 -16.86 -3.25
C ALA A 31 13.26 -16.57 -4.77
N ARG A 32 12.30 -15.83 -5.31
CA ARG A 32 12.22 -15.49 -6.76
C ARG A 32 12.90 -14.17 -7.10
N ASN A 33 12.94 -13.24 -6.15
CA ASN A 33 13.41 -11.89 -6.33
C ASN A 33 14.10 -11.39 -5.05
N PRO A 34 15.28 -11.95 -4.72
CA PRO A 34 15.93 -11.69 -3.44
C PRO A 34 16.30 -10.21 -3.29
N LYS A 35 16.69 -9.53 -4.37
CA LYS A 35 17.10 -8.11 -4.31
C LYS A 35 15.96 -7.15 -3.98
N ASP A 36 14.74 -7.41 -4.47
CA ASP A 36 13.57 -6.57 -4.17
C ASP A 36 12.95 -6.88 -2.79
N PHE A 37 13.20 -8.08 -2.25
CA PHE A 37 12.65 -8.59 -0.99
C PHE A 37 13.74 -8.86 0.07
N ASP A 38 14.89 -8.19 -0.05
CA ASP A 38 15.99 -8.22 0.93
C ASP A 38 15.69 -7.25 2.08
N GLU A 39 14.69 -7.61 2.90
CA GLU A 39 14.30 -6.85 4.07
C GLU A 39 15.13 -7.31 5.28
N PRO A 40 15.90 -6.43 5.96
CA PRO A 40 16.75 -6.82 7.09
C PRO A 40 15.98 -7.49 8.24
N ASP A 41 14.70 -7.13 8.39
CA ASP A 41 13.80 -7.70 9.41
C ASP A 41 12.84 -8.76 8.80
N GLY A 42 13.09 -9.20 7.57
CA GLY A 42 12.16 -10.00 6.76
C GLY A 42 10.79 -9.34 6.68
N ASN A 43 9.73 -10.14 6.80
CA ASN A 43 8.34 -9.68 6.68
C ASN A 43 7.81 -8.83 7.88
N ALA A 44 8.68 -8.38 8.80
CA ALA A 44 8.25 -7.72 10.04
C ALA A 44 7.50 -6.40 9.82
N TRP A 45 7.84 -5.66 8.76
CA TRP A 45 7.12 -4.42 8.42
C TRP A 45 5.68 -4.68 8.01
N HIS A 46 5.44 -5.65 7.10
CA HIS A 46 4.09 -6.05 6.69
C HIS A 46 3.31 -6.62 7.86
N GLU A 47 3.94 -7.46 8.69
CA GLU A 47 3.29 -7.99 9.89
C GLU A 47 2.86 -6.87 10.83
N ARG A 48 3.71 -5.86 11.07
CA ARG A 48 3.35 -4.70 11.88
C ARG A 48 2.17 -3.94 11.28
N ALA A 49 2.14 -3.78 9.95
CA ALA A 49 1.03 -3.13 9.26
C ALA A 49 -0.27 -3.95 9.39
N LEU A 50 -0.23 -5.27 9.22
CA LEU A 50 -1.37 -6.16 9.39
C LEU A 50 -1.89 -6.16 10.83
N ARG A 51 -0.99 -6.19 11.82
CA ARG A 51 -1.36 -6.05 13.24
C ARG A 51 -2.02 -4.71 13.50
N ALA A 52 -1.52 -3.64 12.87
CA ALA A 52 -2.02 -2.30 13.07
C ALA A 52 -3.25 -1.91 12.23
N ALA A 53 -3.64 -2.75 11.27
CA ALA A 53 -4.97 -2.72 10.70
C ALA A 53 -6.00 -2.89 11.83
N PHE A 54 -5.68 -3.70 12.83
CA PHE A 54 -6.39 -3.74 14.11
C PHE A 54 -5.86 -2.62 15.03
N PRO A 55 -6.75 -1.87 15.69
CA PRO A 55 -6.72 -0.40 15.82
C PRO A 55 -5.41 0.24 16.31
N ARG A 56 -4.88 1.21 15.54
CA ARG A 56 -4.06 2.35 16.05
C ARG A 56 -3.90 3.57 15.12
N TYR A 57 -4.21 3.51 13.81
CA TYR A 57 -3.79 4.57 12.86
C TYR A 57 -4.87 5.48 12.27
N LEU A 58 -6.16 5.21 12.51
CA LEU A 58 -7.26 6.04 12.02
C LEU A 58 -8.32 6.17 13.13
N PRO A 59 -8.27 7.22 13.98
CA PRO A 59 -9.09 7.31 15.20
C PRO A 59 -10.63 7.34 15.01
N ASN A 60 -11.15 7.10 13.80
CA ASN A 60 -12.58 6.98 13.49
C ASN A 60 -12.91 5.81 12.51
N ARG A 61 -12.00 4.86 12.26
CA ARG A 61 -12.24 3.70 11.36
C ARG A 61 -12.04 2.38 12.11
N ARG A 62 -12.86 1.39 11.81
CA ARG A 62 -12.71 0.03 12.36
C ARG A 62 -11.62 -0.71 11.58
N ALA A 63 -10.96 -1.68 12.22
CA ALA A 63 -10.01 -2.58 11.55
C ALA A 63 -10.61 -3.32 10.34
N ALA A 64 -11.91 -3.52 10.41
CA ALA A 64 -12.78 -4.06 9.37
C ALA A 64 -12.75 -3.25 8.06
N ASP A 65 -12.20 -2.02 8.07
CA ASP A 65 -12.27 -1.08 6.94
C ASP A 65 -11.00 -1.10 6.07
N THR A 66 -9.99 -1.92 6.39
CA THR A 66 -8.73 -2.01 5.62
C THR A 66 -8.26 -3.44 5.37
N LEU A 67 -8.96 -4.44 5.92
CA LEU A 67 -8.59 -5.85 5.79
C LEU A 67 -9.83 -6.70 5.51
N HIS A 68 -9.88 -7.29 4.32
CA HIS A 68 -10.90 -8.27 3.95
C HIS A 68 -10.31 -9.68 3.96
N LEU A 69 -11.14 -10.65 4.29
CA LEU A 69 -10.82 -12.06 4.32
C LEU A 69 -11.76 -12.81 3.38
N ALA A 70 -11.21 -13.81 2.68
CA ALA A 70 -11.96 -14.76 1.89
C ALA A 70 -12.07 -16.10 2.63
N GLU A 71 -13.30 -16.61 2.73
CA GLU A 71 -13.59 -17.98 3.11
C GLU A 71 -14.07 -18.76 1.87
N CYS A 72 -13.66 -20.02 1.78
CA CYS A 72 -14.16 -20.96 0.78
C CYS A 72 -14.43 -22.29 1.48
N ASP A 73 -15.66 -22.79 1.36
CA ASP A 73 -16.12 -24.00 2.06
C ASP A 73 -15.92 -23.93 3.59
N GLY A 74 -16.14 -22.74 4.17
CA GLY A 74 -16.02 -22.50 5.61
C GLY A 74 -14.58 -22.39 6.14
N ALA A 75 -13.57 -22.46 5.27
CA ALA A 75 -12.16 -22.36 5.65
C ALA A 75 -11.52 -21.07 5.14
N PHE A 76 -10.50 -20.59 5.87
CA PHE A 76 -9.68 -19.46 5.43
C PHE A 76 -9.03 -19.75 4.09
N ALA A 77 -9.35 -18.94 3.08
CA ALA A 77 -8.89 -19.12 1.72
C ALA A 77 -7.93 -18.01 1.26
N GLY A 78 -8.04 -16.81 1.83
CA GLY A 78 -7.16 -15.68 1.48
C GLY A 78 -7.53 -14.39 2.20
N TYR A 79 -6.81 -13.31 1.88
CA TYR A 79 -7.09 -11.97 2.39
C TYR A 79 -6.65 -10.88 1.41
N LEU A 80 -7.12 -9.67 1.67
CA LEU A 80 -6.76 -8.44 1.00
C LEU A 80 -6.53 -7.34 2.04
N HIS A 81 -5.35 -6.77 2.05
CA HIS A 81 -4.98 -5.60 2.83
C HIS A 81 -4.89 -4.37 1.93
N PHE A 82 -5.64 -3.33 2.26
CA PHE A 82 -5.67 -2.08 1.52
C PHE A 82 -5.64 -0.88 2.45
N MET A 83 -5.08 0.25 2.01
CA MET A 83 -5.00 1.46 2.82
C MET A 83 -5.28 2.72 1.99
N PRO A 84 -6.10 3.66 2.48
CA PRO A 84 -6.25 4.96 1.86
C PRO A 84 -5.00 5.82 2.04
N PHE A 85 -4.62 6.52 0.98
CA PHE A 85 -3.64 7.59 1.00
C PHE A 85 -4.35 8.93 1.00
N PHE A 86 -3.87 9.86 1.80
CA PHE A 86 -4.52 11.16 2.00
C PHE A 86 -3.65 12.31 1.55
N GLN A 87 -4.28 13.35 1.01
CA GLN A 87 -3.70 14.67 0.79
C GLN A 87 -4.22 15.64 1.85
N GLY A 88 -3.34 16.49 2.40
CA GLY A 88 -3.69 17.44 3.46
C GLY A 88 -3.46 16.91 4.88
N LYS A 89 -3.98 17.63 5.89
CA LYS A 89 -3.80 17.28 7.32
C LYS A 89 -5.11 17.45 8.09
N GLY A 90 -5.24 16.68 9.18
CA GLY A 90 -6.38 16.78 10.10
C GLY A 90 -7.71 16.45 9.43
N ARG A 91 -8.78 17.13 9.85
CA ARG A 91 -10.15 16.87 9.37
C ARG A 91 -10.40 17.27 7.92
N ALA A 92 -9.52 18.04 7.31
CA ALA A 92 -9.61 18.45 5.90
C ALA A 92 -8.84 17.51 4.95
N ALA A 93 -8.26 16.42 5.47
CA ALA A 93 -7.54 15.46 4.65
C ALA A 93 -8.50 14.75 3.68
N GLN A 94 -8.15 14.74 2.40
CA GLN A 94 -8.95 14.10 1.34
C GLN A 94 -8.29 12.80 0.91
N VAL A 95 -9.09 11.77 0.63
CA VAL A 95 -8.58 10.52 0.08
C VAL A 95 -8.09 10.79 -1.35
N LEU A 96 -6.81 10.53 -1.59
CA LEU A 96 -6.18 10.69 -2.91
C LEU A 96 -6.36 9.41 -3.75
N PHE A 97 -6.14 8.25 -3.12
CA PHE A 97 -6.36 6.93 -3.70
C PHE A 97 -6.37 5.86 -2.59
N VAL A 98 -6.77 4.64 -2.93
CA VAL A 98 -6.63 3.47 -2.06
C VAL A 98 -5.56 2.54 -2.63
N ASN A 99 -4.56 2.17 -1.83
CA ASN A 99 -3.53 1.21 -2.25
C ASN A 99 -3.90 -0.20 -1.79
N VAL A 100 -3.82 -1.18 -2.67
CA VAL A 100 -3.73 -2.60 -2.32
C VAL A 100 -2.29 -2.87 -1.89
N ASN A 101 -2.10 -3.02 -0.58
CA ASN A 101 -0.78 -3.27 0.00
C ASN A 101 -0.38 -4.73 -0.15
N ASP A 102 -1.33 -5.63 0.02
CA ASP A 102 -1.07 -7.06 -0.02
C ASP A 102 -2.36 -7.83 -0.36
N ILE A 103 -2.23 -8.87 -1.17
CA ILE A 103 -3.33 -9.76 -1.55
C ILE A 103 -2.78 -11.18 -1.68
N GLY A 104 -3.39 -12.12 -0.97
CA GLY A 104 -2.92 -13.49 -0.90
C GLY A 104 -4.06 -14.49 -0.92
N VAL A 105 -3.88 -15.57 -1.68
CA VAL A 105 -4.77 -16.74 -1.69
C VAL A 105 -3.93 -17.97 -1.34
N THR A 106 -4.42 -18.75 -0.38
CA THR A 106 -3.80 -20.01 0.01
C THR A 106 -3.76 -20.98 -1.18
N GLU A 107 -2.67 -21.73 -1.30
CA GLU A 107 -2.39 -22.62 -2.44
C GLU A 107 -3.56 -23.55 -2.83
N PRO A 108 -4.25 -24.23 -1.90
CA PRO A 108 -5.35 -25.14 -2.27
C PRO A 108 -6.53 -24.45 -2.97
N TYR A 109 -6.66 -23.13 -2.79
CA TYR A 109 -7.79 -22.34 -3.28
C TYR A 109 -7.42 -21.36 -4.40
N GLN A 110 -6.16 -21.37 -4.86
CA GLN A 110 -5.74 -20.59 -6.02
C GLN A 110 -6.46 -21.06 -7.30
N GLY A 111 -6.56 -20.17 -8.29
CA GLY A 111 -7.24 -20.47 -9.56
C GLY A 111 -8.78 -20.55 -9.47
N ARG A 112 -9.38 -20.36 -8.29
CA ARG A 112 -10.84 -20.45 -8.06
C ARG A 112 -11.57 -19.10 -8.11
N GLY A 113 -10.91 -18.03 -8.55
CA GLY A 113 -11.51 -16.68 -8.62
C GLY A 113 -11.52 -15.89 -7.30
N ILE A 114 -10.93 -16.41 -6.22
CA ILE A 114 -10.94 -15.75 -4.90
C ILE A 114 -10.25 -14.37 -4.91
N GLY A 115 -9.11 -14.23 -5.60
CA GLY A 115 -8.45 -12.92 -5.72
C GLY A 115 -9.34 -11.89 -6.41
N ARG A 116 -10.11 -12.30 -7.42
CA ARG A 116 -11.09 -11.45 -8.10
C ARG A 116 -12.24 -11.07 -7.17
N ALA A 117 -12.76 -12.03 -6.40
CA ALA A 117 -13.81 -11.77 -5.41
C ALA A 117 -13.36 -10.78 -4.32
N LEU A 118 -12.11 -10.89 -3.85
CA LEU A 118 -11.52 -9.94 -2.90
C LEU A 118 -11.46 -8.51 -3.48
N LEU A 119 -11.00 -8.36 -4.73
CA LEU A 119 -10.93 -7.05 -5.40
C LEU A 119 -12.31 -6.47 -5.70
N ALA A 120 -13.28 -7.30 -6.10
CA ALA A 120 -14.67 -6.88 -6.29
C ALA A 120 -15.28 -6.37 -4.98
N ALA A 121 -15.08 -7.10 -3.87
CA ALA A 121 -15.53 -6.67 -2.55
C ALA A 121 -14.87 -5.36 -2.09
N LEU A 122 -13.61 -5.10 -2.48
CA LEU A 122 -12.99 -3.78 -2.25
C LEU A 122 -13.67 -2.68 -3.07
N GLN A 123 -13.97 -2.93 -4.35
CA GLN A 123 -14.69 -1.96 -5.19
C GLN A 123 -16.07 -1.64 -4.62
N GLU A 124 -16.81 -2.65 -4.17
CA GLU A 124 -18.10 -2.50 -3.49
C GLU A 124 -17.96 -1.74 -2.16
N HIS A 125 -16.93 -2.04 -1.37
CA HIS A 125 -16.65 -1.35 -0.11
C HIS A 125 -16.39 0.16 -0.31
N LEU A 126 -15.79 0.52 -1.44
CA LEU A 126 -15.52 1.92 -1.80
C LEU A 126 -16.65 2.55 -2.62
N ALA A 127 -17.71 1.79 -2.95
CA ALA A 127 -18.84 2.31 -3.71
C ALA A 127 -19.58 3.38 -2.89
N GLY A 128 -19.69 4.59 -3.44
CA GLY A 128 -20.28 5.75 -2.75
C GLY A 128 -19.27 6.63 -2.02
N GLU A 129 -18.01 6.21 -1.89
CA GLU A 129 -16.91 7.08 -1.48
C GLU A 129 -16.32 7.76 -2.74
N HIS A 130 -15.96 9.05 -2.64
CA HIS A 130 -15.29 9.76 -3.74
C HIS A 130 -13.80 9.38 -3.81
N VAL A 131 -13.49 8.10 -4.02
CA VAL A 131 -12.11 7.62 -4.21
C VAL A 131 -11.75 7.72 -5.70
N PRO A 132 -10.75 8.54 -6.09
CA PRO A 132 -10.43 8.74 -7.50
C PRO A 132 -9.95 7.48 -8.22
N TYR A 133 -9.15 6.63 -7.56
CA TYR A 133 -8.67 5.36 -8.10
C TYR A 133 -8.14 4.42 -7.00
N ILE A 134 -8.01 3.14 -7.36
CA ILE A 134 -7.32 2.12 -6.57
C ILE A 134 -6.00 1.80 -7.25
N MET A 135 -4.92 1.67 -6.47
CA MET A 135 -3.57 1.39 -6.97
C MET A 135 -3.05 0.08 -6.37
N ALA A 136 -2.23 -0.64 -7.12
CA ALA A 136 -1.43 -1.76 -6.63
C ALA A 136 -0.05 -1.71 -7.26
N THR A 137 0.97 -2.17 -6.55
CA THR A 137 2.33 -2.30 -7.10
C THR A 137 2.62 -3.77 -7.33
N VAL A 138 2.98 -4.12 -8.57
CA VAL A 138 3.36 -5.47 -8.96
C VAL A 138 4.81 -5.45 -9.42
N TRP A 139 5.66 -6.29 -8.81
CA TRP A 139 7.06 -6.41 -9.20
C TRP A 139 7.22 -7.23 -10.49
N THR A 140 8.25 -6.92 -11.28
CA THR A 140 8.53 -7.56 -12.57
C THR A 140 8.75 -9.06 -12.43
N GLY A 141 7.93 -9.88 -13.10
CA GLY A 141 7.99 -11.35 -13.00
C GLY A 141 6.88 -11.93 -12.13
N ASN A 142 6.10 -11.12 -11.42
CA ASN A 142 4.88 -11.58 -10.74
C ASN A 142 3.68 -11.68 -11.69
N GLU A 143 3.78 -12.55 -12.70
CA GLU A 143 2.76 -12.69 -13.75
C GLU A 143 1.37 -13.04 -13.20
N ALA A 144 1.31 -13.86 -12.13
CA ALA A 144 0.04 -14.23 -11.51
C ALA A 144 -0.68 -12.99 -10.95
N SER A 145 0.04 -12.13 -10.23
CA SER A 145 -0.52 -10.88 -9.71
C SER A 145 -0.85 -9.89 -10.83
N GLN A 146 0.01 -9.79 -11.85
CA GLN A 146 -0.24 -8.93 -13.01
C GLN A 146 -1.55 -9.31 -13.71
N ARG A 147 -1.73 -10.59 -14.06
CA ARG A 147 -2.95 -11.10 -14.69
C ARG A 147 -4.18 -10.89 -13.81
N LEU A 148 -4.05 -11.07 -12.49
CA LEU A 148 -5.15 -10.81 -11.56
C LEU A 148 -5.63 -9.35 -11.66
N PHE A 149 -4.72 -8.38 -11.53
CA PHE A 149 -5.07 -6.96 -11.58
C PHE A 149 -5.61 -6.55 -12.95
N GLU A 150 -4.96 -6.94 -14.05
CA GLU A 150 -5.41 -6.64 -15.42
C GLU A 150 -6.82 -7.19 -15.68
N THR A 151 -7.10 -8.44 -15.28
CA THR A 151 -8.44 -9.02 -15.47
C THR A 151 -9.52 -8.43 -14.57
N CYS A 152 -9.13 -7.63 -13.56
CA CYS A 152 -10.04 -6.85 -12.73
C CYS A 152 -10.13 -5.38 -13.17
N GLY A 153 -9.59 -5.03 -14.34
CA GLY A 153 -9.70 -3.70 -14.94
C GLY A 153 -8.64 -2.69 -14.49
N PHE A 154 -7.62 -3.11 -13.74
CA PHE A 154 -6.47 -2.25 -13.47
C PHE A 154 -5.63 -2.08 -14.72
N VAL A 155 -5.08 -0.87 -14.90
CA VAL A 155 -4.19 -0.54 -16.01
C VAL A 155 -2.82 -0.11 -15.49
N VAL A 156 -1.77 -0.37 -16.27
CA VAL A 156 -0.42 0.09 -15.95
C VAL A 156 -0.36 1.61 -16.07
N SER A 157 -0.05 2.30 -14.97
CA SER A 157 0.06 3.77 -14.93
C SER A 157 1.50 4.29 -14.92
N SER A 158 2.45 3.52 -14.38
CA SER A 158 3.85 3.92 -14.28
C SER A 158 4.80 2.71 -14.32
N ARG A 159 6.09 2.99 -14.57
CA ARG A 159 7.18 2.01 -14.47
C ARG A 159 8.28 2.60 -13.61
N ASN A 160 8.75 1.80 -12.65
CA ASN A 160 9.87 2.17 -11.77
C ASN A 160 11.14 1.49 -12.26
N PHE A 161 12.22 2.26 -12.40
CA PHE A 161 13.55 1.75 -12.71
C PHE A 161 14.39 1.73 -11.43
N ARG A 162 15.07 0.62 -11.17
CA ARG A 162 15.93 0.44 -9.99
C ARG A 162 17.34 0.06 -10.44
N LEU A 163 18.32 0.86 -10.04
CA LEU A 163 19.74 0.56 -10.21
C LEU A 163 20.28 0.00 -8.89
N TYR A 164 20.98 -1.12 -8.98
CA TYR A 164 21.74 -1.68 -7.86
C TYR A 164 23.21 -1.30 -8.04
N PRO A 165 23.72 -0.30 -7.30
CA PRO A 165 25.08 0.23 -7.50
C PRO A 165 26.20 -0.77 -7.13
N GLY A 166 25.86 -1.87 -6.46
CA GLY A 166 26.75 -2.96 -6.08
C GLY A 166 26.08 -3.81 -5.00
N ASP A 167 26.66 -4.97 -4.70
CA ASP A 167 26.25 -5.75 -3.53
C ASP A 167 26.87 -5.09 -2.29
N ALA A 168 26.05 -4.79 -1.28
CA ALA A 168 26.56 -4.32 -0.02
C ALA A 168 27.30 -5.48 0.68
N PRO A 169 28.42 -5.22 1.38
CA PRO A 169 29.05 -6.24 2.21
C PRO A 169 28.02 -6.85 3.17
N GLU A 170 28.11 -8.15 3.42
CA GLU A 170 27.23 -8.84 4.36
C GLU A 170 27.27 -8.15 5.73
N GLY A 171 26.10 -7.79 6.27
CA GLY A 171 25.98 -7.04 7.52
C GLY A 171 26.21 -5.52 7.44
N ALA A 172 26.43 -4.96 6.25
CA ALA A 172 26.51 -3.50 6.09
C ALA A 172 25.17 -2.84 6.43
N ALA A 173 25.18 -1.94 7.41
CA ALA A 173 23.99 -1.17 7.76
C ALA A 173 23.53 -0.30 6.58
N ARG A 174 22.22 -0.28 6.32
CA ARG A 174 21.66 0.68 5.34
C ARG A 174 22.05 2.09 5.77
N PRO A 175 22.60 2.92 4.87
CA PRO A 175 23.03 4.26 5.24
C PRO A 175 21.81 5.05 5.69
N VAL A 176 21.83 5.52 6.95
CA VAL A 176 20.88 6.52 7.41
C VAL A 176 21.31 7.84 6.79
N LEU A 177 20.72 8.16 5.63
CA LEU A 177 20.83 9.49 5.06
C LEU A 177 20.20 10.45 6.08
N ARG A 178 21.04 11.18 6.81
CA ARG A 178 20.56 12.31 7.61
C ARG A 178 19.84 13.24 6.65
N ARG A 179 18.52 13.37 6.81
CA ARG A 179 17.81 14.49 6.17
C ARG A 179 18.57 15.74 6.58
N PRO A 180 19.08 16.55 5.63
CA PRO A 180 19.67 17.81 6.00
C PRO A 180 18.65 18.57 6.82
N LYS A 181 19.04 19.01 8.03
CA LYS A 181 18.22 20.00 8.74
C LYS A 181 18.08 21.18 7.78
N PRO A 182 16.88 21.75 7.58
CA PRO A 182 16.79 23.02 6.87
C PRO A 182 17.72 23.98 7.61
N ASP A 183 18.79 24.41 6.95
CA ASP A 183 19.68 25.40 7.52
C ASP A 183 18.97 26.75 7.53
N ARG A 184 19.39 27.65 8.41
CA ARG A 184 18.79 28.98 8.52
C ARG A 184 18.84 29.74 7.18
N THR A 185 19.84 29.42 6.34
CA THR A 185 20.03 29.97 4.99
C THR A 185 18.89 29.61 4.05
N GLY A 186 18.45 28.35 4.00
CA GLY A 186 17.32 27.92 3.18
C GLY A 186 15.98 28.51 3.62
N LEU A 187 15.77 28.69 4.93
CA LEU A 187 14.57 29.34 5.47
C LEU A 187 14.52 30.83 5.13
N VAL A 188 15.66 31.52 5.19
CA VAL A 188 15.79 32.93 4.80
C VAL A 188 15.55 33.12 3.30
N PHE A 189 16.06 32.22 2.44
CA PHE A 189 15.80 32.27 1.00
C PHE A 189 14.32 32.10 0.65
N VAL A 190 13.62 31.16 1.31
CA VAL A 190 12.17 30.96 1.11
C VAL A 190 11.36 32.17 1.56
N LEU A 191 11.73 32.78 2.70
CA LEU A 191 11.07 33.99 3.21
C LEU A 191 11.34 35.21 2.32
N LEU A 192 12.57 35.40 1.83
CA LEU A 192 12.92 36.48 0.92
C LEU A 192 12.20 36.34 -0.43
N ALA A 193 12.10 35.13 -0.98
CA ALA A 193 11.35 34.88 -2.21
C ALA A 193 9.84 35.20 -2.03
N ALA A 194 9.24 34.83 -0.90
CA ALA A 194 7.84 35.13 -0.62
C ALA A 194 7.58 36.65 -0.47
N VAL A 195 8.48 37.38 0.19
CA VAL A 195 8.40 38.85 0.28
C VAL A 195 8.58 39.51 -1.08
N PHE A 196 9.49 39.02 -1.92
CA PHE A 196 9.71 39.52 -3.27
C PHE A 196 8.47 39.31 -4.15
N PHE A 197 7.85 38.12 -4.14
CA PHE A 197 6.61 37.87 -4.87
C PHE A 197 5.43 38.72 -4.38
N ALA A 198 5.29 38.92 -3.06
CA ALA A 198 4.25 39.79 -2.51
C ALA A 198 4.45 41.26 -2.92
N PHE A 199 5.70 41.74 -2.97
CA PHE A 199 6.03 43.10 -3.40
C PHE A 199 5.67 43.34 -4.87
N PHE A 200 5.98 42.39 -5.76
CA PHE A 200 5.61 42.49 -7.18
C PHE A 200 4.09 42.39 -7.42
N ALA A 201 3.38 41.58 -6.63
CA ALA A 201 1.92 41.50 -6.71
C ALA A 201 1.25 42.82 -6.29
N VAL A 202 1.80 43.52 -5.30
CA VAL A 202 1.31 44.85 -4.87
C VAL A 202 1.61 45.93 -5.90
N LEU A 203 2.81 45.95 -6.48
CA LEU A 203 3.16 46.90 -7.54
C LEU A 203 2.27 46.72 -8.78
N ALA A 204 2.05 45.47 -9.21
CA ALA A 204 1.16 45.17 -10.34
C ALA A 204 -0.32 45.51 -10.07
N TRP A 205 -0.73 45.64 -8.80
CA TRP A 205 -2.07 46.08 -8.42
C TRP A 205 -2.20 47.61 -8.41
N LEU A 206 -1.14 48.34 -8.04
CA LEU A 206 -1.12 49.81 -8.03
C LEU A 206 -0.99 50.43 -9.44
N GLU A 207 -0.51 49.67 -10.42
CA GLU A 207 -0.39 50.09 -11.83
C GLU A 207 -1.67 49.85 -12.67
N ARG A 208 -2.79 49.43 -12.05
CA ARG A 208 -4.12 49.30 -12.67
C ARG A 208 -5.08 50.36 -12.15
#